data_AF-A0A968SXW5-F1
#
_entry.id   AF-A0A968SXW5-F1
#
_cell.length_a   1.000
_cell.length_b   1.000
_cell.length_c   1.000
_cell.angle_alpha   90.00
_cell.angle_beta   90.00
_cell.angle_gamma   90.00
#
_symmetry.space_group_name_H-M   'P 1'
#
loop_
_entity.id
_entity.type
_entity.pdbx_description
1 polymer ?
#
loop_
_entity_poly.entity_id
_entity_poly.type
_entity_poly.pdbx_seq_one_letter_code
_entity_poly.pdbx_strand_id
1 'polypeptide(L)'
;MLAAFLGSGMLLSLFAAGLHHHFADHGPPPLGTRLLGVAGLGLALLACKTDPTYLPTPRTLAGALHDAAYVLLGLTLLPGMLLLASTMRRRSAWRALAAPTVVTVLLAAPAFVFKGVAFYGFLILILAWFIVCAGWLWHHAQRARA
;
A
#
# COMPACT_ATOMS: atom_id res chain seq x y z
N MET A 1 18.27 4.23 -3.79
CA MET A 1 17.31 3.32 -3.14
C MET A 1 16.70 3.95 -1.89
N LEU A 2 17.49 4.43 -0.91
CA LEU A 2 16.97 5.08 0.32
C LEU A 2 15.85 6.13 0.07
N ALA A 3 16.15 7.14 -0.75
CA ALA A 3 15.19 8.21 -1.05
C ALA A 3 13.90 7.71 -1.74
N ALA A 4 13.98 6.65 -2.54
CA ALA A 4 12.81 6.06 -3.18
C ALA A 4 11.89 5.39 -2.16
N PHE A 5 12.43 4.58 -1.23
CA PHE A 5 11.64 3.96 -0.17
C PHE A 5 11.00 4.99 0.77
N LEU A 6 11.78 5.98 1.22
CA LEU A 6 11.26 7.06 2.06
C LEU A 6 10.17 7.87 1.33
N GLY A 7 10.45 8.31 0.10
CA GLY A 7 9.51 9.09 -0.70
C GLY A 7 8.24 8.33 -1.00
N SER A 8 8.34 7.08 -1.49
CA SER A 8 7.18 6.24 -1.77
C SER A 8 6.37 5.91 -0.51
N GLY A 9 7.03 5.64 0.61
CA GLY A 9 6.37 5.41 1.90
C GLY A 9 5.60 6.63 2.39
N MET A 10 6.20 7.83 2.30
CA MET A 10 5.52 9.08 2.62
C MET A 10 4.32 9.35 1.70
N LEU A 11 4.49 9.17 0.39
CA LEU A 11 3.40 9.34 -0.58
C LEU A 11 2.25 8.36 -0.31
N LEU A 12 2.54 7.10 0.01
CA LEU A 12 1.52 6.12 0.37
C LEU A 12 0.78 6.52 1.64
N SER A 13 1.49 6.98 2.67
CA SER A 13 0.88 7.48 3.91
C SER A 13 -0.01 8.70 3.69
N LEU A 14 0.42 9.67 2.87
CA LEU A 14 -0.37 10.86 2.53
C LEU A 14 -1.63 10.50 1.75
N PHE A 15 -1.52 9.61 0.76
CA PHE A 15 -2.69 9.09 0.04
C PHE A 15 -3.65 8.36 0.96
N ALA A 16 -3.13 7.52 1.87
CA ALA A 16 -3.95 6.81 2.85
C ALA A 16 -4.72 7.78 3.75
N ALA A 17 -4.09 8.88 4.19
CA ALA A 17 -4.73 9.94 4.94
C ALA A 17 -5.80 10.67 4.11
N GLY A 18 -5.51 11.05 2.87
CA GLY A 18 -6.50 11.66 1.97
C GLY A 18 -7.72 10.78 1.76
N LEU A 19 -7.50 9.48 1.55
CA LEU A 19 -8.57 8.50 1.39
C LEU A 19 -9.35 8.29 2.70
N HIS A 20 -8.68 8.33 3.85
CA HIS A 20 -9.30 8.29 5.17
C HIS A 20 -10.29 9.43 5.35
N HIS A 21 -9.86 10.67 5.10
CA HIS A 21 -10.69 11.86 5.20
C HIS A 21 -11.87 11.81 4.22
N HIS A 22 -11.63 11.48 2.96
CA HIS A 22 -12.70 11.38 1.95
C HIS A 22 -13.80 10.39 2.37
N PHE A 23 -13.42 9.24 2.91
CA PHE A 23 -14.40 8.28 3.38
C PHE A 23 -15.09 8.72 4.68
N ALA A 24 -14.39 9.43 5.57
CA ALA A 24 -14.92 10.00 6.81
C ALA A 24 -16.05 11.01 6.56
N ASP A 25 -15.92 11.83 5.50
CA ASP A 25 -16.94 12.82 5.13
C ASP A 25 -18.28 12.18 4.72
N HIS A 26 -18.26 10.89 4.38
CA HIS A 26 -19.41 10.14 3.87
C HIS A 26 -19.73 8.90 4.72
N GLY A 27 -19.34 8.92 6.01
CA GLY A 27 -19.56 7.83 6.98
C GLY A 27 -18.26 7.37 7.67
N PRO A 28 -18.28 6.33 8.51
CA PRO A 28 -17.08 5.90 9.24
C PRO A 28 -15.96 5.49 8.27
N PRO A 29 -14.71 5.95 8.49
CA PRO A 29 -13.60 5.64 7.61
C PRO A 29 -13.20 4.17 7.77
N PRO A 30 -12.90 3.47 6.66
CA PRO A 30 -12.62 2.05 6.72
C PRO A 30 -11.25 1.78 7.34
N LEU A 31 -11.16 0.71 8.15
CA LEU A 31 -9.89 0.25 8.74
C LEU A 31 -8.79 0.07 7.69
N GLY A 32 -9.15 -0.31 6.46
CA GLY A 32 -8.22 -0.45 5.34
C GLY A 32 -7.38 0.80 5.05
N THR A 33 -7.92 2.01 5.26
CA THR A 33 -7.15 3.26 5.09
C THR A 33 -6.04 3.40 6.13
N ARG A 34 -6.30 3.01 7.37
CA ARG A 34 -5.29 3.02 8.44
C ARG A 34 -4.20 1.99 8.18
N LEU A 35 -4.58 0.79 7.75
CA LEU A 35 -3.62 -0.24 7.36
C LEU A 35 -2.75 0.21 6.19
N LEU A 36 -3.31 0.91 5.19
CA LEU A 36 -2.52 1.51 4.12
C LEU A 36 -1.52 2.56 4.64
N GLY A 37 -1.90 3.37 5.63
CA GLY A 37 -0.99 4.31 6.28
C GLY A 37 0.17 3.61 6.98
N VAL A 38 -0.13 2.53 7.72
CA VAL A 38 0.91 1.68 8.35
C VAL A 38 1.79 1.00 7.29
N ALA A 39 1.22 0.58 6.16
CA ALA A 39 1.98 0.07 5.02
C ALA A 39 2.96 1.12 4.47
N GLY A 40 2.54 2.39 4.39
CA GLY A 40 3.44 3.50 4.02
C GLY A 40 4.63 3.65 4.97
N LEU A 41 4.41 3.52 6.28
CA LEU A 41 5.49 3.49 7.27
C LEU A 41 6.40 2.27 7.09
N GLY A 42 5.84 1.07 6.87
CA GLY A 42 6.61 -0.13 6.56
C GLY A 42 7.48 0.04 5.31
N LEU A 43 6.91 0.62 4.25
CA LEU A 43 7.63 0.90 3.01
C LEU A 43 8.77 1.91 3.21
N ALA A 44 8.57 2.94 4.04
CA ALA A 44 9.63 3.88 4.40
C ALA A 44 10.75 3.20 5.21
N LEU A 45 10.40 2.32 6.14
CA LEU A 45 11.37 1.59 6.97
C LEU A 45 12.19 0.55 6.18
N LEU A 46 11.71 0.09 5.02
CA LEU A 46 12.53 -0.71 4.08
C LEU A 46 13.75 0.05 3.54
N ALA A 47 13.84 1.37 3.76
CA ALA A 47 15.04 2.15 3.50
C ALA A 47 16.23 1.72 4.41
N CYS A 48 15.96 1.07 5.55
CA CYS A 48 17.00 0.47 6.39
C CYS A 48 17.80 -0.58 5.62
N LYS A 49 19.10 -0.64 5.89
CA LYS A 49 20.00 -1.57 5.21
C LYS A 49 19.67 -3.01 5.61
N THR A 50 19.39 -3.86 4.62
CA THR A 50 19.21 -5.30 4.81
C THR A 50 20.55 -6.00 5.05
N ASP A 51 20.55 -7.03 5.88
CA ASP A 51 21.71 -7.90 6.06
C ASP A 51 21.86 -8.86 4.86
N PRO A 52 23.09 -9.28 4.53
CA PRO A 52 23.30 -10.29 3.48
C PRO A 52 22.50 -11.57 3.75
N THR A 53 21.67 -11.97 2.78
CA THR A 53 20.78 -13.15 2.95
C THR A 53 21.54 -14.48 2.95
N TYR A 54 22.69 -14.56 2.27
CA TYR A 54 23.41 -15.82 2.02
C TYR A 54 24.79 -15.91 2.67
N LEU A 55 25.21 -14.88 3.42
CA LEU A 55 26.50 -14.87 4.10
C LEU A 55 26.29 -14.99 5.62
N PRO A 56 27.12 -15.76 6.33
CA PRO A 56 27.06 -15.85 7.78
C PRO A 56 27.67 -14.58 8.40
N THR A 57 26.90 -13.49 8.38
CA THR A 57 27.24 -12.24 9.07
C THR A 57 26.34 -12.07 10.30
N PRO A 58 26.84 -11.48 11.40
CA PRO A 58 26.02 -11.17 12.57
C PRO A 58 24.80 -10.33 12.16
N ARG A 59 23.62 -10.65 12.70
CA ARG A 59 22.41 -9.86 12.47
C ARG A 59 22.58 -8.45 13.03
N THR A 60 22.31 -7.44 12.22
CA THR A 60 22.35 -6.04 12.63
C THR A 60 20.94 -5.58 13.04
N LEU A 61 20.88 -4.53 13.87
CA LEU A 61 19.59 -3.91 14.21
C LEU A 61 18.88 -3.37 12.96
N ALA A 62 19.65 -2.81 12.01
CA ALA A 62 19.11 -2.28 10.76
C ALA A 62 18.52 -3.39 9.88
N GLY A 63 19.19 -4.54 9.79
CA GLY A 63 18.69 -5.71 9.08
C GLY A 63 17.43 -6.28 9.72
N ALA A 64 17.40 -6.39 11.05
CA ALA A 64 16.21 -6.82 11.78
C ALA A 64 15.02 -5.87 11.57
N LEU A 65 15.26 -4.55 11.56
CA LEU A 65 14.23 -3.56 11.29
C LEU A 65 13.72 -3.63 9.84
N HIS A 66 14.61 -3.85 8.87
CA HIS A 66 14.23 -4.06 7.48
C HIS A 66 13.33 -5.29 7.31
N ASP A 67 13.71 -6.43 7.90
CA ASP A 67 12.93 -7.67 7.82
C ASP A 67 11.55 -7.50 8.47
N ALA A 68 11.50 -6.86 9.65
CA ALA A 68 10.24 -6.55 10.33
C ALA A 68 9.37 -5.61 9.50
N ALA A 69 9.96 -4.61 8.84
CA ALA A 69 9.26 -3.69 7.95
C ALA A 69 8.69 -4.39 6.72
N TYR A 70 9.41 -5.38 6.16
CA TYR A 70 8.91 -6.20 5.05
C TYR A 70 7.66 -7.00 5.45
N VAL A 71 7.71 -7.65 6.62
CA VAL A 71 6.56 -8.39 7.16
C VAL A 71 5.40 -7.44 7.45
N LEU A 72 5.67 -6.30 8.08
CA LEU A 72 4.67 -5.26 8.35
C LEU A 72 3.99 -4.81 7.06
N LEU A 73 4.77 -4.52 6.01
CA LEU A 73 4.26 -4.09 4.72
C LEU A 73 3.29 -5.14 4.13
N GLY A 74 3.68 -6.42 4.10
CA GLY A 74 2.82 -7.49 3.59
C GLY A 74 1.53 -7.66 4.40
N LEU A 75 1.63 -7.64 5.73
CA LEU A 75 0.49 -7.81 6.64
C LEU A 75 -0.47 -6.62 6.68
N THR A 76 -0.06 -5.45 6.20
CA THR A 76 -0.88 -4.24 6.25
C THR A 76 -1.38 -3.83 4.88
N LEU A 77 -0.55 -3.89 3.84
CA LEU A 77 -0.92 -3.47 2.50
C LEU A 77 -2.02 -4.35 1.90
N LEU A 78 -1.79 -5.66 1.80
CA LEU A 78 -2.73 -6.56 1.12
C LEU A 78 -4.06 -6.68 1.88
N PRO A 79 -4.07 -6.90 3.21
CA PRO A 79 -5.32 -6.89 3.97
C PRO A 79 -5.99 -5.51 3.94
N GLY A 80 -5.21 -4.42 3.98
CA GLY A 80 -5.71 -3.06 3.86
C GLY A 80 -6.48 -2.84 2.56
N MET A 81 -5.92 -3.30 1.43
CA MET A 81 -6.57 -3.25 0.12
C MET A 81 -7.86 -4.08 0.05
N LEU A 82 -7.88 -5.28 0.65
CA LEU A 82 -9.10 -6.12 0.68
C LEU A 82 -10.22 -5.49 1.51
N LEU A 83 -9.89 -4.95 2.69
CA LEU A 83 -10.85 -4.21 3.51
C LEU A 83 -11.38 -2.99 2.76
N LEU A 84 -10.49 -2.29 2.06
CA LEU A 84 -10.86 -1.13 1.25
C LEU A 84 -11.78 -1.52 0.10
N ALA A 85 -11.50 -2.62 -0.62
CA ALA A 85 -12.35 -3.14 -1.68
C ALA A 85 -13.76 -3.49 -1.18
N SER A 86 -13.86 -4.08 0.02
CA SER A 86 -15.15 -4.36 0.67
C SER A 86 -15.95 -3.07 0.92
N THR A 87 -15.29 -2.00 1.36
CA THR A 87 -15.92 -0.68 1.52
C THR A 87 -16.28 -0.04 0.18
N MET A 88 -15.39 -0.07 -0.81
CA MET A 88 -15.62 0.44 -2.15
C MET A 88 -16.84 -0.21 -2.80
N ARG A 89 -17.03 -1.52 -2.62
CA ARG A 89 -18.20 -2.27 -3.12
C ARG A 89 -19.53 -1.73 -2.58
N ARG A 90 -19.54 -1.19 -1.35
CA ARG A 90 -20.74 -0.65 -0.70
C ARG A 90 -21.02 0.81 -1.05
N ARG A 91 -20.04 1.54 -1.59
CA ARG A 91 -20.16 2.97 -1.92
C ARG A 91 -20.30 3.14 -3.43
N SER A 92 -21.45 3.62 -3.90
CA SER A 92 -21.80 3.72 -5.32
C SER A 92 -20.72 4.40 -6.17
N ALA A 93 -20.14 5.49 -5.67
CA ALA A 93 -19.07 6.24 -6.31
C ALA A 93 -17.76 5.46 -6.49
N TRP A 94 -17.51 4.43 -5.68
CA TRP A 94 -16.25 3.67 -5.67
C TRP A 94 -16.40 2.22 -6.13
N ARG A 95 -17.63 1.76 -6.34
CA ARG A 95 -17.96 0.37 -6.63
C ARG A 95 -17.21 -0.21 -7.84
N ALA A 96 -16.95 0.62 -8.86
CA ALA A 96 -16.21 0.21 -10.05
C ALA A 96 -14.76 -0.23 -9.74
N LEU A 97 -14.14 0.26 -8.66
CA LEU A 97 -12.77 -0.07 -8.28
C LEU A 97 -12.67 -1.29 -7.35
N ALA A 98 -13.79 -1.79 -6.82
CA ALA A 98 -13.77 -2.90 -5.87
C ALA A 98 -13.22 -4.20 -6.48
N ALA A 99 -13.76 -4.63 -7.63
CA ALA A 99 -13.30 -5.84 -8.31
C ALA A 99 -11.86 -5.72 -8.83
N PRO A 100 -11.46 -4.63 -9.51
CA PRO A 100 -10.07 -4.38 -9.86
C PRO A 100 -9.12 -4.47 -8.66
N THR A 101 -9.48 -3.88 -7.51
CA THR A 101 -8.65 -3.94 -6.30
C THR A 101 -8.44 -5.36 -5.81
N VAL A 102 -9.48 -6.21 -5.82
CA VAL A 102 -9.34 -7.63 -5.43
C VAL A 102 -8.44 -8.37 -6.41
N VAL A 103 -8.61 -8.16 -7.72
CA VAL A 103 -7.74 -8.76 -8.75
C VAL A 103 -6.29 -8.33 -8.55
N THR A 104 -6.04 -7.04 -8.28
CA THR A 104 -4.71 -6.52 -7.93
C THR A 104 -4.14 -7.26 -6.73
N VAL A 105 -4.90 -7.48 -5.66
CA VAL A 105 -4.41 -8.23 -4.48
C VAL A 105 -4.08 -9.69 -4.84
N LEU A 106 -4.94 -10.37 -5.60
CA LEU A 106 -4.74 -11.76 -5.97
C LEU A 106 -3.48 -11.96 -6.83
N LEU A 107 -3.13 -10.98 -7.66
CA LEU A 107 -1.91 -10.98 -8.45
C LEU A 107 -0.68 -10.50 -7.64
N ALA A 108 -0.86 -9.52 -6.77
CA ALA A 108 0.19 -8.94 -5.95
C ALA A 108 0.66 -9.89 -4.84
N ALA A 109 -0.25 -10.64 -4.22
CA ALA A 109 0.08 -11.56 -3.12
C ALA A 109 1.15 -12.61 -3.49
N PRO A 110 1.00 -13.40 -4.58
CA PRO A 110 2.06 -14.33 -4.98
C PRO A 110 3.32 -13.59 -5.38
N ALA A 111 3.20 -12.47 -6.11
CA ALA A 111 4.34 -11.67 -6.54
C ALA A 111 5.13 -11.04 -5.38
N PHE A 112 4.49 -10.81 -4.24
CA PHE A 112 5.13 -10.35 -3.00
C PHE A 112 5.89 -11.48 -2.28
N VAL A 113 5.44 -12.73 -2.41
CA VAL A 113 6.13 -13.89 -1.83
C VAL A 113 7.35 -14.28 -2.66
N PHE A 114 7.25 -14.21 -3.99
CA PHE A 114 8.33 -14.56 -4.90
C PHE A 114 9.34 -13.40 -5.05
N LYS A 115 10.60 -13.65 -4.66
CA LYS A 115 11.71 -12.71 -4.87
C LYS A 115 12.09 -12.61 -6.36
N GLY A 116 12.79 -11.54 -6.74
CA GLY A 116 13.33 -11.37 -8.09
C GLY A 116 12.36 -10.67 -9.05
N VAL A 117 12.17 -11.19 -10.27
CA VAL A 117 11.35 -10.53 -11.31
C VAL A 117 9.90 -10.32 -10.86
N ALA A 118 9.33 -11.28 -10.14
CA ALA A 118 7.96 -11.19 -9.62
C ALA A 118 7.78 -9.99 -8.69
N PHE A 119 8.79 -9.66 -7.87
CA PHE A 119 8.75 -8.49 -6.99
C PHE A 119 8.63 -7.16 -7.78
N TYR A 120 9.29 -7.03 -8.93
CA TYR A 120 9.12 -5.84 -9.77
C TYR A 120 7.72 -5.77 -10.38
N GLY A 121 7.16 -6.92 -10.77
CA GLY A 121 5.75 -7.01 -11.18
C GLY A 121 4.79 -6.57 -10.08
N PHE A 122 5.03 -7.00 -8.84
CA PHE A 122 4.31 -6.52 -7.66
C PHE A 122 4.38 -5.00 -7.53
N LEU A 123 5.57 -4.40 -7.62
CA LEU A 123 5.73 -2.94 -7.50
C LEU A 123 4.95 -2.19 -8.58
N ILE A 124 5.03 -2.63 -9.85
CA ILE A 124 4.30 -2.02 -10.97
C ILE A 124 2.79 -2.10 -10.72
N LEU A 125 2.31 -3.27 -10.29
CA LEU A 125 0.90 -3.52 -10.07
C LEU A 125 0.33 -2.67 -8.93
N ILE A 126 1.04 -2.57 -7.80
CA ILE A 126 0.65 -1.73 -6.66
C ILE A 126 0.71 -0.25 -7.04
N LEU A 127 1.74 0.18 -7.77
CA LEU A 127 1.86 1.57 -8.24
C LEU A 127 0.73 1.95 -9.19
N ALA A 128 0.39 1.08 -10.15
CA ALA A 128 -0.72 1.30 -11.06
C ALA A 128 -2.05 1.43 -10.31
N TRP A 129 -2.29 0.52 -9.34
CA TRP A 129 -3.46 0.59 -8.49
C TRP A 129 -3.53 1.91 -7.69
N PHE A 130 -2.40 2.33 -7.10
CA PHE A 130 -2.29 3.58 -6.36
C PHE A 130 -2.65 4.80 -7.23
N ILE A 131 -2.09 4.87 -8.44
CA ILE A 131 -2.34 5.96 -9.40
C ILE A 131 -3.82 6.00 -9.80
N VAL A 132 -4.42 4.84 -10.11
CA VAL A 132 -5.84 4.75 -10.47
C VAL A 132 -6.73 5.24 -9.32
N CYS A 133 -6.47 4.78 -8.09
CA CYS A 133 -7.26 5.21 -6.93
C CYS A 133 -7.06 6.70 -6.61
N ALA A 134 -5.84 7.23 -6.72
CA ALA A 134 -5.55 8.65 -6.51
C ALA A 134 -6.23 9.52 -7.57
N GLY A 135 -6.19 9.12 -8.84
CA GLY A 135 -6.90 9.80 -9.92
C GLY A 135 -8.42 9.77 -9.72
N TRP A 136 -8.97 8.65 -9.26
CA TRP A 136 -10.39 8.54 -8.92
C TRP A 136 -10.78 9.47 -7.77
N LEU A 137 -9.97 9.50 -6.70
CA LEU A 137 -10.15 10.40 -5.57
C LEU A 137 -10.18 11.86 -6.02
N TRP A 138 -9.20 12.25 -6.83
CA TRP A 138 -9.08 13.60 -7.37
C TRP A 138 -10.31 14.00 -8.19
N HIS A 139 -10.76 13.12 -9.08
CA HIS A 139 -11.94 13.36 -9.92
C HIS A 139 -13.21 13.60 -9.09
N HIS A 140 -13.41 12.82 -8.02
CA HIS A 140 -14.54 13.01 -7.13
C HIS A 140 -14.41 14.27 -6.27
N ALA A 141 -13.20 14.62 -5.83
CA ALA A 141 -12.96 15.85 -5.08
C ALA A 141 -13.24 17.10 -5.93
N GLN A 142 -12.93 17.07 -7.23
CA GLN A 142 -13.26 18.18 -8.14
C GLN A 142 -14.76 18.32 -8.37
N ARG A 143 -15.49 17.21 -8.57
CA ARG A 143 -16.95 17.24 -8.75
C ARG A 143 -17.72 17.76 -7.53
N ALA A 144 -17.17 17.65 -6.33
CA ALA A 144 -17.79 18.17 -5.12
C ALA A 144 -17.57 19.69 -4.93
N ARG A 145 -16.65 20.30 -5.69
CA ARG A 145 -16.32 21.73 -5.62
C ARG A 145 -16.93 22.57 -6.74
N ALA A 146 -17.48 21.92 -7.77
CA ALA A 146 -18.15 22.56 -8.90
C ALA A 146 -19.65 22.65 -8.65
#